data_AF-A0A7R9UJE6-F1
#
_entry.id   AF-A0A7R9UJE6-F1
#
_cell.length_a   1.000
_cell.length_b   1.000
_cell.length_c   1.000
_cell.angle_alpha   90.00
_cell.angle_beta   90.00
_cell.angle_gamma   90.00
#
_symmetry.space_group_name_H-M   'P 1'
#
loop_
_entity.id
_entity.type
_entity.pdbx_description
1 polymer ?
#
loop_
_entity_poly.entity_id
_entity_poly.type
_entity_poly.pdbx_seq_one_letter_code
_entity_poly.pdbx_strand_id
1 'polypeptide(L)'
;MPASAERLEAQMLRAFPHLRGRWHFVEADAAHLEADASCVLAAVHACGGLSDALVSLALAARAPIALVPCCHTFKTWAPHPLVAGCAPYAPFAAHGVHGAERRALVEAALSGGSGSRAVA
;
A
#
# COMPACT_ATOMS: atom_id res chain seq x y z
N MET A 1 -19.94 -11.31 -5.93
CA MET A 1 -18.48 -11.31 -5.69
C MET A 1 -17.78 -10.84 -6.97
N PRO A 2 -16.90 -9.83 -6.91
CA PRO A 2 -16.26 -9.27 -8.11
C PRO A 2 -15.29 -10.28 -8.72
N ALA A 3 -15.09 -10.23 -10.03
CA ALA A 3 -14.20 -11.14 -10.76
C ALA A 3 -12.74 -11.10 -10.27
N SER A 4 -12.33 -10.02 -9.61
CA SER A 4 -11.00 -9.90 -8.99
C SER A 4 -10.85 -10.72 -7.71
N ALA A 5 -11.93 -10.98 -6.95
CA ALA A 5 -11.85 -11.64 -5.65
C ALA A 5 -11.37 -13.10 -5.76
N GLU A 6 -11.94 -13.89 -6.67
CA GLU A 6 -11.51 -15.28 -6.91
C GLU A 6 -10.07 -15.35 -7.40
N ARG A 7 -9.67 -14.40 -8.26
CA ARG A 7 -8.30 -14.32 -8.77
C ARG A 7 -7.31 -13.97 -7.66
N LEU A 8 -7.66 -13.03 -6.78
CA LEU A 8 -6.84 -12.65 -5.63
C LEU A 8 -6.73 -13.81 -4.64
N GLU A 9 -7.85 -14.45 -4.30
CA GLU A 9 -7.86 -15.64 -3.45
C GLU A 9 -6.95 -16.73 -4.00
N ALA A 10 -7.08 -17.08 -5.29
CA ALA A 10 -6.26 -18.10 -5.91
C ALA A 10 -4.75 -17.79 -5.80
N GLN A 11 -4.35 -16.53 -6.03
CA GLN A 11 -2.95 -16.12 -5.89
C GLN A 11 -2.49 -16.09 -4.43
N MET A 12 -3.34 -15.61 -3.52
CA MET A 12 -3.04 -15.56 -2.09
C MET A 12 -2.90 -16.96 -1.49
N LEU A 13 -3.80 -17.90 -1.83
CA LEU A 13 -3.70 -19.29 -1.38
C LEU A 13 -2.53 -20.04 -2.03
N ARG A 14 -2.10 -19.63 -3.23
CA ARG A 14 -0.87 -20.15 -3.86
C ARG A 14 0.39 -19.68 -3.13
N ALA A 15 0.47 -18.40 -2.78
CA ALA A 15 1.61 -17.81 -2.07
C ALA A 15 1.63 -18.18 -0.58
N PHE A 16 0.46 -18.28 0.04
CA PHE A 16 0.25 -18.52 1.47
C PHE A 16 -0.73 -19.69 1.70
N PRO A 17 -0.31 -20.95 1.49
CA PRO A 17 -1.16 -22.13 1.59
C PRO A 17 -1.91 -22.30 2.92
N HIS A 18 -1.32 -21.83 4.01
CA HIS A 18 -1.89 -21.88 5.36
C HIS A 18 -3.10 -20.96 5.56
N LEU A 19 -3.42 -20.06 4.62
CA LEU A 19 -4.66 -19.27 4.64
C LEU A 19 -5.88 -20.05 4.15
N ARG A 20 -5.73 -21.27 3.63
CA ARG A 20 -6.87 -22.12 3.22
C ARG A 20 -7.84 -22.33 4.39
N GLY A 21 -9.13 -22.12 4.12
CA GLY A 21 -10.19 -22.19 5.14
C GLY A 21 -10.22 -21.00 6.11
N ARG A 22 -9.30 -20.04 5.99
CA ARG A 22 -9.25 -18.79 6.77
C ARG A 22 -9.39 -17.54 5.90
N TRP A 23 -9.50 -17.72 4.59
CA TRP A 23 -9.71 -16.64 3.64
C TRP A 23 -11.21 -16.39 3.47
N HIS A 24 -11.63 -15.16 3.69
CA HIS A 24 -13.02 -14.75 3.56
C HIS A 24 -13.10 -13.51 2.68
N PHE A 25 -13.96 -13.54 1.68
CA PHE A 25 -14.36 -12.34 0.95
C PHE A 25 -15.51 -11.67 1.70
N VAL A 26 -15.35 -10.39 2.00
CA VAL A 26 -16.38 -9.57 2.63
C VAL A 26 -16.58 -8.31 1.79
N GLU A 27 -17.82 -8.07 1.36
CA GLU A 27 -18.22 -6.83 0.73
C GLU A 27 -18.88 -5.95 1.79
N ALA A 28 -18.24 -4.83 2.13
CA ALA A 28 -18.70 -3.91 3.16
C ALA A 28 -18.25 -2.47 2.85
N ASP A 29 -18.89 -1.51 3.52
CA ASP A 29 -18.39 -0.15 3.59
C ASP A 29 -17.13 -0.11 4.48
N ALA A 30 -16.07 0.54 4.00
CA ALA A 30 -14.82 0.70 4.74
C ALA A 30 -15.02 1.50 6.05
N ALA A 31 -16.07 2.31 6.15
CA ALA A 31 -16.43 3.04 7.37
C ALA A 31 -16.80 2.11 8.53
N HIS A 32 -17.18 0.86 8.25
CA HIS A 32 -17.50 -0.15 9.27
C HIS A 32 -16.34 -1.13 9.53
N LEU A 33 -15.17 -0.88 8.95
CA LEU A 33 -14.01 -1.75 9.17
C LEU A 33 -13.42 -1.48 10.56
N GLU A 34 -13.32 -2.52 11.38
CA GLU A 34 -12.61 -2.47 12.65
C GLU A 34 -11.26 -3.20 12.51
N ALA A 35 -10.21 -2.58 13.03
CA ALA A 35 -8.87 -3.15 13.01
C ALA A 35 -8.39 -3.44 14.44
N ASP A 36 -7.58 -4.48 14.57
CA ASP A 36 -6.96 -4.88 15.83
C ASP A 36 -5.43 -4.77 15.72
N ALA A 37 -4.75 -4.49 16.83
CA ALA A 37 -3.30 -4.33 16.83
C ALA A 37 -2.54 -5.60 16.39
N SER A 38 -3.18 -6.78 16.43
CA SER A 38 -2.60 -8.05 15.97
C SER A 38 -2.72 -8.28 14.46
N CYS A 39 -3.46 -7.44 13.71
CA CYS A 39 -3.66 -7.62 12.28
C CYS A 39 -2.75 -6.71 11.44
N VAL A 40 -2.54 -7.12 10.17
CA VAL A 40 -1.89 -6.27 9.16
C VAL A 40 -2.95 -5.82 8.17
N LEU A 41 -3.11 -4.51 8.01
CA LEU A 41 -4.00 -3.93 7.02
C LEU A 41 -3.28 -3.83 5.67
N ALA A 42 -3.81 -4.48 4.64
CA ALA A 42 -3.31 -4.38 3.27
C ALA A 42 -4.37 -3.72 2.38
N ALA A 43 -4.09 -2.50 1.95
CA ALA A 43 -5.03 -1.67 1.21
C ALA A 43 -4.58 -1.50 -0.26
N VAL A 44 -5.34 -2.09 -1.19
CA VAL A 44 -5.04 -2.08 -2.63
C VAL A 44 -6.11 -1.28 -3.36
N HIS A 45 -5.72 -0.33 -4.21
CA HIS A 45 -6.64 0.66 -4.81
C HIS A 45 -7.37 1.55 -3.79
N ALA A 46 -6.76 1.78 -2.61
CA ALA A 46 -7.26 2.76 -1.66
C ALA A 46 -6.73 4.15 -2.02
N CYS A 47 -7.43 4.88 -2.88
CA CYS A 47 -6.97 6.11 -3.53
C CYS A 47 -7.70 7.33 -2.94
N GLY A 48 -7.02 8.48 -2.83
CA GLY A 48 -7.62 9.71 -2.30
C GLY A 48 -8.05 9.58 -0.84
N GLY A 49 -9.24 10.08 -0.49
CA GLY A 49 -9.74 10.06 0.90
C GLY A 49 -9.88 8.66 1.50
N LEU A 50 -9.98 7.61 0.67
CA LEU A 50 -9.96 6.23 1.16
C LEU A 50 -8.59 5.84 1.75
N SER A 51 -7.49 6.39 1.21
CA SER A 51 -6.16 6.25 1.84
C SER A 51 -6.14 6.83 3.24
N ASP A 52 -6.64 8.05 3.39
CA ASP A 52 -6.63 8.79 4.65
C ASP A 52 -7.47 8.09 5.72
N ALA A 53 -8.64 7.56 5.33
CA ALA A 53 -9.50 6.79 6.19
C ALA A 53 -8.82 5.51 6.72
N LEU A 54 -8.17 4.74 5.83
CA LEU A 54 -7.50 3.50 6.23
C LEU A 54 -6.23 3.74 7.05
N VAL A 55 -5.49 4.82 6.78
CA VAL A 55 -4.36 5.24 7.63
C VAL A 55 -4.85 5.64 9.02
N SER A 56 -5.95 6.40 9.10
CA SER A 56 -6.54 6.79 10.38
C SER A 56 -7.00 5.58 11.18
N LEU A 57 -7.64 4.61 10.51
CA LEU A 57 -8.05 3.34 11.12
C LEU A 57 -6.84 2.57 11.68
N ALA A 58 -5.77 2.43 10.88
CA ALA A 58 -4.54 1.76 11.29
C ALA A 58 -3.89 2.42 12.52
N LEU A 59 -3.82 3.75 12.52
CA LEU A 59 -3.27 4.54 13.63
C LEU A 59 -4.11 4.36 14.91
N ALA A 60 -5.43 4.44 14.80
CA ALA A 60 -6.33 4.24 15.94
C ALA A 60 -6.19 2.83 16.56
N ALA A 61 -6.08 1.81 15.71
CA ALA A 61 -5.89 0.43 16.13
C ALA A 61 -4.44 0.10 16.55
N ARG A 62 -3.47 0.98 16.26
CA ARG A 62 -2.02 0.70 16.34
C ARG A 62 -1.62 -0.53 15.52
N ALA A 63 -2.26 -0.71 14.38
CA ALA A 63 -2.03 -1.83 13.47
C ALA A 63 -1.04 -1.43 12.36
N PRO A 64 -0.12 -2.31 11.96
CA PRO A 64 0.70 -2.10 10.76
C PRO A 64 -0.18 -2.04 9.50
N ILE A 65 0.16 -1.11 8.60
CA ILE A 65 -0.54 -0.91 7.33
C ILE A 65 0.43 -0.89 6.15
N ALA A 66 0.06 -1.61 5.08
CA ALA A 66 0.66 -1.52 3.76
C ALA A 66 -0.36 -0.90 2.79
N LEU A 67 -0.06 0.28 2.27
CA LEU A 67 -0.94 1.04 1.39
C LEU A 67 -0.38 1.05 -0.04
N VAL A 68 -1.21 0.63 -0.99
CA VAL A 68 -0.92 0.71 -2.43
C VAL A 68 -2.02 1.56 -3.08
N PRO A 69 -1.84 2.89 -3.14
CA PRO A 69 -2.78 3.76 -3.80
C PRO A 69 -2.71 3.55 -5.31
N CYS A 70 -3.87 3.57 -5.96
CA CYS A 70 -3.96 3.57 -7.41
C CYS A 70 -3.83 4.99 -7.96
N CYS A 71 -3.05 5.12 -9.01
CA CYS A 71 -2.72 6.42 -9.59
C CYS A 71 -3.65 6.72 -10.75
N HIS A 72 -4.96 6.64 -10.48
CA HIS A 72 -5.93 7.27 -11.37
C HIS A 72 -5.74 8.78 -11.20
N THR A 73 -4.78 9.30 -11.95
CA THR A 73 -4.43 10.70 -12.04
C THR A 73 -5.68 11.43 -12.52
N PHE A 74 -6.37 12.12 -11.60
CA PHE A 74 -7.13 13.28 -12.01
C PHE A 74 -6.14 14.20 -12.75
N LYS A 75 -6.52 14.71 -13.93
CA LYS A 75 -5.67 15.43 -14.89
C LYS A 75 -4.82 16.56 -14.30
N THR A 76 -5.08 16.97 -13.07
CA THR A 76 -4.30 17.93 -12.29
C THR A 76 -4.05 17.37 -10.90
N TRP A 77 -2.86 16.78 -10.70
CA TRP A 77 -2.31 16.49 -9.38
C TRP A 77 -1.35 17.62 -9.00
N ALA A 78 -1.63 18.33 -7.91
CA ALA A 78 -0.67 19.19 -7.26
C ALA A 78 -0.15 18.46 -6.01
N PRO A 79 1.16 18.31 -5.83
CA PRO A 79 1.70 17.71 -4.62
C PRO A 79 1.29 18.53 -3.39
N HIS A 80 0.99 17.85 -2.28
CA HIS A 80 0.71 18.51 -1.01
C HIS A 80 1.91 19.39 -0.58
N PRO A 81 1.71 20.60 -0.01
CA PRO A 81 2.81 21.50 0.33
C PRO A 81 3.91 20.89 1.21
N LEU A 82 3.55 19.89 2.02
CA LEU A 82 4.49 19.17 2.89
C LEU A 82 5.53 18.33 2.14
N VAL A 83 5.32 18.01 0.86
CA VAL A 83 6.29 17.26 0.04
C VAL A 83 7.07 18.14 -0.92
N ALA A 84 6.91 19.48 -0.86
CA ALA A 84 7.59 20.43 -1.74
C ALA A 84 9.13 20.41 -1.62
N GLY A 85 9.67 19.88 -0.51
CA GLY A 85 11.11 19.69 -0.27
C GLY A 85 11.57 18.24 -0.22
N CYS A 86 10.66 17.27 -0.30
CA CYS A 86 11.04 15.86 -0.47
C CYS A 86 11.38 15.63 -1.95
N ALA A 87 12.45 14.88 -2.22
CA ALA A 87 12.66 14.35 -3.56
C ALA A 87 11.35 13.70 -4.02
N PRO A 88 10.85 14.00 -5.23
CA PRO A 88 9.60 13.42 -5.71
C PRO A 88 9.71 11.91 -5.54
N TYR A 89 8.64 11.27 -5.08
CA TYR A 89 8.55 9.82 -5.09
C TYR A 89 8.74 9.39 -6.56
N ALA A 90 9.98 9.00 -6.88
CA ALA A 90 10.47 8.89 -8.24
C ALA A 90 9.84 7.77 -9.09
N PRO A 91 9.19 6.71 -8.56
CA PRO A 91 8.73 5.65 -9.45
C PRO A 91 7.55 6.06 -10.35
N PHE A 92 6.93 7.22 -10.16
CA PHE A 92 5.87 7.71 -11.07
C PHE A 92 6.37 8.53 -12.27
N ALA A 93 7.61 9.01 -12.26
CA ALA A 93 8.18 9.70 -13.42
C ALA A 93 8.57 8.73 -14.56
N ALA A 94 8.69 7.43 -14.26
CA ALA A 94 9.12 6.41 -15.22
C ALA A 94 7.96 5.52 -15.66
N HIS A 95 6.90 6.10 -16.24
CA HIS A 95 5.97 5.33 -17.07
C HIS A 95 6.68 4.94 -18.38
N GLY A 96 7.51 3.90 -18.31
CA GLY A 96 8.23 3.36 -19.47
C GLY A 96 9.16 2.15 -19.23
N VAL A 97 9.51 1.78 -18.00
CA VAL A 97 10.51 0.72 -17.75
C VAL A 97 9.89 -0.64 -17.36
N HIS A 98 10.28 -1.71 -18.06
CA HIS A 98 9.81 -3.09 -17.86
C HIS A 98 10.22 -3.66 -16.49
N GLY A 99 9.48 -4.66 -16.01
CA GLY A 99 9.45 -5.12 -14.60
C GLY A 99 10.78 -5.61 -13.98
N ALA A 100 11.82 -5.88 -14.75
CA ALA A 100 13.13 -6.29 -14.21
C ALA A 100 13.89 -5.11 -13.58
N GLU A 101 13.85 -3.93 -14.21
CA GLU A 101 14.57 -2.73 -13.75
C GLU A 101 13.94 -2.14 -12.48
N ARG A 102 12.62 -2.36 -12.30
CA ARG A 102 11.88 -1.95 -11.09
C ARG A 102 12.32 -2.71 -9.83
N ARG A 103 12.72 -3.98 -9.95
CA ARG A 103 13.11 -4.80 -8.80
C ARG A 103 14.46 -4.33 -8.22
N ALA A 104 15.40 -4.01 -9.09
CA ALA A 104 16.72 -3.48 -8.70
C ALA A 104 16.62 -2.11 -7.99
N LEU A 105 15.72 -1.23 -8.43
CA LEU A 105 15.49 0.07 -7.80
C LEU A 105 14.86 -0.04 -6.41
N VAL A 106 13.91 -0.97 -6.25
CA VAL A 106 13.29 -1.24 -4.93
C VAL A 106 14.32 -1.88 -3.99
N GLU A 107 15.12 -2.83 -4.45
CA GLU A 107 16.17 -3.46 -3.65
C GLU A 107 17.27 -2.46 -3.25
N ALA A 108 17.65 -1.52 -4.13
CA ALA A 108 18.59 -0.43 -3.83
C ALA A 108 18.05 0.56 -2.80
N ALA A 109 16.77 0.92 -2.89
CA ALA A 109 16.12 1.81 -1.92
C ALA A 109 16.00 1.17 -0.53
N LEU A 110 15.78 -0.15 -0.47
CA LEU A 110 15.70 -0.91 0.78
C LEU A 110 17.08 -1.19 1.39
N SER A 111 18.16 -1.14 0.61
CA SER A 111 19.54 -1.37 1.08
C SER A 111 20.30 -0.08 1.47
N GLY A 112 19.78 1.11 1.13
CA GLY A 112 20.38 2.41 1.49
C GLY A 112 20.15 2.89 2.93
N GLY A 113 19.53 2.06 3.79
CA GLY A 113 19.19 2.42 5.17
C GLY A 113 20.31 2.14 6.18
N SER A 114 21.46 2.79 6.09
CA SER A 114 22.38 2.89 7.24
C SER A 114 23.18 4.20 7.24
N GLY A 115 22.48 5.31 7.43
CA GLY A 115 23.08 6.60 7.75
C GLY A 115 22.56 7.10 9.08
N SER A 116 23.07 6.56 10.18
CA SER A 116 22.93 7.15 11.50
C SER A 116 23.39 8.61 11.44
N ARG A 117 22.51 9.54 11.79
CA ARG A 117 22.92 10.80 12.39
C ARG A 117 22.27 10.89 13.76
N ALA A 118 23.04 10.43 14.74
CA ALA A 118 22.85 10.80 16.13
C ALA A 118 23.00 12.32 16.30
N VAL A 119 22.06 12.89 17.05
CA VAL A 119 22.16 13.96 18.06
C VAL A 119 23.15 15.11 17.81
N ALA A 120 22.61 16.33 17.72
CA ALA A 120 22.90 17.43 18.65
C ALA A 120 21.70 18.39 18.67
#